data_AF-A0AAE1ZFW9-F1
#
_entry.id   AF-A0AAE1ZFW9-F1
#
_cell.length_a   1.000
_cell.length_b   1.000
_cell.length_c   1.000
_cell.angle_alpha   90.00
_cell.angle_beta   90.00
_cell.angle_gamma   90.00
#
_symmetry.space_group_name_H-M   'P 1'
#
loop_
_entity.id
_entity.type
_entity.pdbx_description
1 polymer ?
#
loop_
_entity_poly.entity_id
_entity_poly.type
_entity_poly.pdbx_seq_one_letter_code
_entity_poly.pdbx_strand_id
1 'polypeptide(L)'
;MISQYSFGIRCAHWLLARISLFQSVCLLLWLGERACHETEPPISPWMVYAYIGTSLIASTGITSRFLTRLSLTIVLLSQLYIVYLFCFEKRLGYSKCLRARISLRCLTTIGIYFRLLGVNGYYNDNIQRQSRLLDNSNNNFHKINSNTNLYAFGLTIMSISLCLLGIFCIPIEIFQLGKDIQLAEINSTLILSSESYLCKLLSSILGSGLLIASIIYSIPVIINDKLLLNNTLSYKSNLFYYADYLTVFAFLVLSLLRDCNFNYWHIKGCEFWLEIRVLLENVTILLGIFVIHHLLTTTTTTTS
;
A
#
# COMPACT_ATOMS: atom_id res chain seq x y z
N MET A 1 -19.13 -18.06 -13.41
CA MET A 1 -19.72 -18.05 -12.05
C MET A 1 -19.54 -16.67 -11.41
N ILE A 2 -20.52 -15.76 -11.55
CA ILE A 2 -20.49 -14.40 -10.94
C ILE A 2 -21.45 -14.29 -9.74
N SER A 3 -22.28 -15.31 -9.44
CA SER A 3 -23.41 -15.17 -8.51
C SER A 3 -23.11 -15.25 -7.00
N GLN A 4 -21.85 -15.39 -6.55
CA GLN A 4 -21.53 -15.57 -5.11
C GLN A 4 -20.61 -14.50 -4.49
N TYR A 5 -20.38 -13.35 -5.15
CA TYR A 5 -19.65 -12.25 -4.50
C TYR A 5 -20.61 -11.24 -3.88
N SER A 6 -20.40 -10.91 -2.60
CA SER A 6 -21.11 -9.80 -1.96
C SER A 6 -20.83 -8.49 -2.69
N PHE A 7 -21.80 -7.58 -2.69
CA PHE A 7 -21.71 -6.30 -3.39
C PHE A 7 -20.45 -5.50 -3.02
N GLY A 8 -20.10 -5.47 -1.73
CA GLY A 8 -18.92 -4.75 -1.24
C GLY A 8 -17.60 -5.25 -1.84
N ILE A 9 -17.44 -6.57 -2.00
CA ILE A 9 -16.23 -7.16 -2.60
C ILE A 9 -16.13 -6.81 -4.08
N ARG A 10 -17.26 -6.79 -4.80
CA ARG A 10 -17.29 -6.37 -6.20
C ARG A 10 -16.90 -4.91 -6.34
N CYS A 11 -17.42 -4.03 -5.48
CA CYS A 11 -17.05 -2.62 -5.45
C CYS A 11 -15.55 -2.44 -5.16
N ALA A 12 -15.00 -3.18 -4.19
CA ALA A 12 -13.58 -3.11 -3.86
C ALA A 12 -12.67 -3.53 -5.02
N HIS A 13 -12.98 -4.64 -5.69
CA HIS A 13 -12.25 -5.07 -6.89
C HIS A 13 -12.39 -4.07 -8.04
N TRP A 14 -13.60 -3.53 -8.24
CA TRP A 14 -13.88 -2.55 -9.29
C TRP A 14 -13.12 -1.24 -9.08
N LEU A 15 -13.02 -0.78 -7.83
CA LEU A 15 -12.33 0.46 -7.46
C LEU A 15 -10.81 0.26 -7.52
N LEU A 16 -10.30 -0.86 -7.00
CA LEU A 16 -8.88 -1.20 -7.05
C LEU A 16 -8.37 -1.34 -8.50
N ALA A 17 -9.18 -1.88 -9.41
CA ALA A 17 -8.84 -1.96 -10.84
C ALA A 17 -8.72 -0.60 -11.54
N ARG A 18 -9.34 0.44 -10.98
CA ARG A 18 -9.35 1.82 -11.51
C ARG A 18 -8.46 2.77 -10.73
N ILE A 19 -7.78 2.29 -9.69
CA ILE A 19 -6.94 3.14 -8.85
C ILE A 19 -5.84 3.85 -9.64
N SER A 20 -5.29 3.19 -10.67
CA SER A 20 -4.29 3.80 -11.53
C SER A 20 -4.85 4.97 -12.36
N LEU A 21 -6.15 4.96 -12.71
CA LEU A 21 -6.80 6.11 -13.35
C LEU A 21 -6.89 7.29 -12.39
N PHE A 22 -7.30 7.04 -11.15
CA PHE A 22 -7.33 8.08 -10.12
C PHE A 22 -5.93 8.66 -9.87
N GLN A 23 -4.89 7.81 -9.91
CA GLN A 23 -3.50 8.25 -9.83
C GLN A 23 -3.09 9.12 -11.03
N SER A 24 -3.55 8.82 -12.25
CA SER A 24 -3.36 9.69 -13.42
C SER A 24 -4.03 11.05 -13.23
N VAL A 25 -5.25 11.08 -12.69
CA VAL A 25 -5.98 12.32 -12.41
C VAL A 25 -5.24 13.16 -11.37
N CYS A 26 -4.71 12.56 -10.30
CA CYS A 26 -3.85 13.27 -9.33
C CYS A 26 -2.63 13.93 -9.98
N LEU A 27 -2.00 13.28 -10.96
CA LEU A 27 -0.86 13.84 -11.68
C LEU A 27 -1.25 14.96 -12.65
N LEU A 28 -2.45 14.90 -13.23
CA LEU A 28 -3.00 16.01 -14.00
C LEU A 28 -3.31 17.22 -13.11
N LEU A 29 -3.83 16.99 -11.91
CA LEU A 29 -4.02 18.04 -10.90
C LEU A 29 -2.68 18.67 -10.53
N TRP A 30 -1.64 17.86 -10.30
CA TRP A 30 -0.28 18.34 -10.05
C TRP A 30 0.24 19.24 -11.18
N LEU A 31 0.10 18.80 -12.44
CA LEU A 31 0.49 19.60 -13.60
C LEU A 31 -0.26 20.92 -13.66
N GLY A 32 -1.58 20.90 -13.40
CA GLY A 32 -2.42 22.10 -13.43
C GLY A 32 -2.02 23.11 -12.35
N GLU A 33 -1.78 22.63 -11.12
CA GLU A 33 -1.37 23.47 -9.99
C GLU A 33 0.03 24.07 -10.22
N ARG A 34 0.97 23.27 -10.75
CA ARG A 34 2.35 23.72 -11.04
C ARG A 34 2.45 24.65 -12.24
N ALA A 35 1.62 24.47 -13.26
CA ALA A 35 1.59 25.35 -14.42
C ALA A 35 1.25 26.81 -14.05
N CYS A 36 0.58 27.02 -12.91
CA CYS A 36 0.25 28.36 -12.41
C CYS A 36 1.42 29.06 -11.70
N HIS A 37 2.42 28.30 -11.23
CA HIS A 37 3.46 28.80 -10.32
C HIS A 37 4.87 28.73 -10.89
N GLU A 38 5.17 27.81 -11.81
CA GLU A 38 6.53 27.54 -12.26
C GLU A 38 6.64 27.57 -13.80
N THR A 39 7.60 28.34 -14.31
CA THR A 39 7.95 28.38 -15.74
C THR A 39 8.80 27.18 -16.18
N GLU A 40 9.56 26.59 -15.25
CA GLU A 40 10.35 25.38 -15.47
C GLU A 40 9.91 24.29 -14.47
N PRO A 41 9.21 23.24 -14.93
CA PRO A 41 8.72 22.21 -14.02
C PRO A 41 9.87 21.33 -13.49
N PRO A 42 9.82 20.90 -12.21
CA PRO A 42 10.87 20.07 -11.61
C PRO A 42 10.97 18.68 -12.24
N ILE A 43 9.87 18.21 -12.85
CA ILE A 43 9.79 16.95 -13.59
C ILE A 43 9.47 17.27 -15.04
N SER A 44 10.16 16.63 -15.97
CA SER A 44 9.87 16.82 -17.40
C SER A 44 8.44 16.39 -17.74
N PRO A 45 7.67 17.18 -18.51
CA PRO A 45 6.27 16.87 -18.84
C PRO A 45 6.11 15.50 -19.54
N TRP A 46 7.08 15.11 -20.35
CA TRP A 46 7.10 13.82 -21.03
C TRP A 46 7.03 12.62 -20.07
N MET A 47 7.70 12.69 -18.92
CA MET A 47 7.63 11.63 -17.92
C MET A 47 6.25 11.52 -17.29
N VAL A 48 5.56 12.65 -17.11
CA VAL A 48 4.20 12.68 -16.59
C VAL A 48 3.21 12.10 -17.60
N TYR A 49 3.33 12.48 -18.88
CA TYR A 49 2.51 11.90 -19.94
C TYR A 49 2.75 10.40 -20.12
N ALA A 50 3.99 9.94 -20.02
CA ALA A 50 4.33 8.51 -20.04
C ALA A 50 3.69 7.78 -18.85
N TYR A 51 3.70 8.38 -17.65
CA TYR A 51 3.02 7.82 -16.49
C TYR A 51 1.51 7.73 -16.71
N ILE A 52 0.88 8.79 -17.22
CA ILE A 52 -0.57 8.81 -17.51
C ILE A 52 -0.91 7.72 -18.55
N GLY A 53 -0.16 7.62 -19.64
CA GLY A 53 -0.37 6.58 -20.66
C GLY A 53 -0.24 5.16 -20.10
N THR A 54 0.83 4.90 -19.34
CA THR A 54 1.06 3.57 -18.75
C THR A 54 0.02 3.21 -17.69
N SER A 55 -0.47 4.18 -16.91
CA SER A 55 -1.51 3.96 -15.89
C SER A 55 -2.90 3.71 -16.50
N LEU A 56 -3.23 4.32 -17.65
CA LEU A 56 -4.44 4.02 -18.43
C LEU A 56 -4.40 2.58 -18.98
N ILE A 57 -3.27 2.19 -19.58
CA ILE A 57 -3.06 0.82 -20.10
C ILE A 57 -3.12 -0.19 -18.95
N ALA A 58 -2.53 0.14 -17.80
CA ALA A 58 -2.61 -0.72 -16.63
C ALA A 58 -4.05 -0.88 -16.12
N SER A 59 -4.82 0.19 -16.00
CA SER A 59 -6.22 0.08 -15.52
C SER A 59 -7.09 -0.77 -16.44
N THR A 60 -6.98 -0.54 -17.74
CA THR A 60 -7.70 -1.32 -18.76
C THR A 60 -7.25 -2.79 -18.76
N GLY A 61 -5.95 -3.04 -18.57
CA GLY A 61 -5.38 -4.38 -18.40
C GLY A 61 -5.90 -5.13 -17.17
N ILE A 62 -6.03 -4.46 -16.02
CA ILE A 62 -6.61 -5.06 -14.81
C ILE A 62 -8.10 -5.36 -15.01
N THR A 63 -8.83 -4.43 -15.60
CA THR A 63 -10.29 -4.54 -15.79
C THR A 63 -10.66 -5.63 -16.79
N SER A 64 -9.92 -5.74 -17.89
CA SER A 64 -10.13 -6.76 -18.95
C SER A 64 -9.70 -8.17 -18.55
N ARG A 65 -9.03 -8.33 -17.41
CA ARG A 65 -8.51 -9.61 -16.87
C ARG A 65 -7.49 -10.34 -17.76
N PHE A 66 -7.15 -9.83 -18.94
CA PHE A 66 -6.27 -10.49 -19.90
C PHE A 66 -4.78 -10.34 -19.54
N LEU A 67 -4.38 -9.20 -18.97
CA LEU A 67 -2.97 -8.86 -18.67
C LEU A 67 -2.77 -8.38 -17.22
N THR A 68 -3.52 -8.95 -16.27
CA THR A 68 -3.54 -8.49 -14.87
C THR A 68 -2.15 -8.44 -14.22
N ARG A 69 -1.30 -9.44 -14.46
CA ARG A 69 0.08 -9.46 -13.93
C ARG A 69 0.93 -8.34 -14.50
N LEU A 70 0.90 -8.16 -15.82
CA LEU A 70 1.68 -7.13 -16.51
C LEU A 70 1.21 -5.73 -16.05
N SER A 71 -0.11 -5.51 -16.01
CA SER A 71 -0.66 -4.24 -15.53
C SER A 71 -0.29 -3.94 -14.07
N LEU A 72 -0.30 -4.95 -13.19
CA LEU A 72 0.12 -4.77 -11.79
C LEU A 72 1.61 -4.45 -11.69
N THR A 73 2.46 -5.08 -12.52
CA THR A 73 3.89 -4.73 -12.56
C THR A 73 4.14 -3.32 -13.07
N ILE A 74 3.37 -2.84 -14.05
CA ILE A 74 3.44 -1.45 -14.51
C ILE A 74 3.08 -0.48 -13.37
N VAL A 75 1.97 -0.74 -12.66
CA VAL A 75 1.57 0.09 -11.52
C VAL A 75 2.66 0.09 -10.44
N LEU A 76 3.25 -1.06 -10.15
CA LEU A 76 4.33 -1.17 -9.18
C LEU A 76 5.55 -0.33 -9.55
N LEU A 77 6.03 -0.45 -10.80
CA LEU A 77 7.14 0.35 -11.31
C LEU A 77 6.83 1.85 -11.26
N SER A 78 5.58 2.21 -11.58
CA SER A 78 5.12 3.59 -11.52
C SER A 78 5.16 4.13 -10.08
N GLN A 79 4.75 3.34 -9.08
CA GLN A 79 4.83 3.74 -7.67
C GLN A 79 6.26 3.85 -7.18
N LEU A 80 7.14 2.94 -7.61
CA LEU A 80 8.56 3.00 -7.29
C LEU A 80 9.19 4.29 -7.83
N TYR A 81 8.81 4.71 -9.03
CA TYR A 81 9.28 5.96 -9.62
C TYR A 81 8.81 7.20 -8.82
N ILE A 82 7.56 7.20 -8.33
CA ILE A 82 7.07 8.27 -7.45
C ILE A 82 7.86 8.31 -6.13
N VAL A 83 8.14 7.16 -5.52
CA VAL A 83 9.00 7.08 -4.32
C VAL A 83 10.38 7.67 -4.61
N TYR A 84 10.99 7.30 -5.75
CA TYR A 84 12.28 7.86 -6.17
C TYR A 84 12.24 9.38 -6.28
N LEU A 85 11.22 9.95 -6.93
CA LEU A 85 11.05 11.40 -7.05
C LEU A 85 10.97 12.08 -5.68
N PHE A 86 10.10 11.58 -4.78
CA PHE A 86 9.95 12.16 -3.44
C PHE A 86 11.18 11.96 -2.56
N CYS A 87 12.01 10.95 -2.78
CA CYS A 87 13.24 10.75 -2.01
C CYS A 87 14.42 11.59 -2.53
N PHE A 88 14.60 11.71 -3.84
CA PHE A 88 15.82 12.25 -4.43
C PHE A 88 15.66 13.62 -5.09
N GLU A 89 14.48 13.94 -5.62
CA GLU A 89 14.31 15.19 -6.37
C GLU A 89 14.27 16.38 -5.41
N LYS A 90 15.26 17.27 -5.50
CA LYS A 90 15.36 18.43 -4.60
C LYS A 90 14.47 19.58 -5.05
N ARG A 91 14.13 19.63 -6.34
CA ARG A 91 13.37 20.74 -6.96
C ARG A 91 11.89 20.80 -6.57
N LEU A 92 11.35 19.75 -5.94
CA LEU A 92 9.94 19.70 -5.54
C LEU A 92 9.54 20.72 -4.44
N GLY A 93 10.50 21.26 -3.69
CA GLY A 93 10.24 22.30 -2.68
C GLY A 93 9.49 21.87 -1.42
N TYR A 94 9.01 20.62 -1.32
CA TYR A 94 8.27 20.13 -0.16
C TYR A 94 9.14 19.89 1.08
N SER A 95 8.52 20.04 2.26
CA SER A 95 9.15 19.72 3.54
C SER A 95 9.57 18.23 3.62
N LYS A 96 10.66 17.96 4.36
CA LYS A 96 11.16 16.58 4.56
C LYS A 96 10.12 15.65 5.16
N CYS A 97 9.28 16.18 6.07
CA CYS A 97 8.16 15.46 6.67
C CYS A 97 7.18 14.99 5.58
N LEU A 98 6.68 15.92 4.77
CA LEU A 98 5.68 15.64 3.74
C LEU A 98 6.20 14.62 2.72
N ARG A 99 7.45 14.76 2.28
CA ARG A 99 8.12 13.82 1.38
C ARG A 99 8.16 12.41 1.97
N ALA A 100 8.59 12.28 3.23
CA ALA A 100 8.66 10.99 3.92
C ALA A 100 7.27 10.34 4.08
N ARG A 101 6.24 11.13 4.39
CA ARG A 101 4.85 10.68 4.54
C ARG A 101 4.33 10.01 3.28
N ILE A 102 4.58 10.61 2.13
CA ILE A 102 4.10 10.11 0.83
C ILE A 102 4.92 8.90 0.40
N SER A 103 6.25 8.98 0.51
CA SER A 103 7.13 7.88 0.10
C SER A 103 6.84 6.61 0.88
N LEU A 104 6.56 6.72 2.20
CA LEU A 104 6.21 5.56 3.01
C LEU A 104 4.88 4.93 2.62
N ARG A 105 3.84 5.74 2.36
CA ARG A 105 2.54 5.23 1.90
C ARG A 105 2.66 4.55 0.55
N CYS A 106 3.41 5.16 -0.37
CA CYS A 106 3.71 4.55 -1.67
C CYS A 106 4.45 3.21 -1.50
N LEU A 107 5.44 3.12 -0.60
CA LEU A 107 6.12 1.85 -0.27
C LEU A 107 5.15 0.80 0.31
N THR A 108 4.22 1.19 1.18
CA THR A 108 3.19 0.27 1.68
C THR A 108 2.29 -0.22 0.54
N THR A 109 1.91 0.65 -0.41
CA THR A 109 1.12 0.25 -1.59
C THR A 109 1.89 -0.71 -2.50
N ILE A 110 3.20 -0.50 -2.69
CA ILE A 110 4.08 -1.42 -3.43
C ILE A 110 4.06 -2.81 -2.78
N GLY A 111 4.16 -2.87 -1.45
CA GLY A 111 4.06 -4.12 -0.71
C GLY A 111 2.72 -4.84 -0.93
N ILE A 112 1.62 -4.09 -1.01
CA ILE A 112 0.28 -4.63 -1.31
C ILE A 112 0.19 -5.15 -2.74
N TYR A 113 0.75 -4.44 -3.72
CA TYR A 113 0.78 -4.92 -5.11
C TYR A 113 1.60 -6.21 -5.25
N PHE A 114 2.72 -6.34 -4.55
CA PHE A 114 3.48 -7.60 -4.48
C PHE A 114 2.67 -8.73 -3.84
N ARG A 115 1.95 -8.46 -2.75
CA ARG A 115 1.05 -9.44 -2.13
C ARG A 115 -0.05 -9.88 -3.09
N LEU A 116 -0.70 -8.95 -3.81
CA LEU A 116 -1.72 -9.25 -4.81
C LEU A 116 -1.16 -10.09 -5.97
N LEU A 117 0.04 -9.78 -6.44
CA LEU A 117 0.73 -10.58 -7.47
C LEU A 117 1.00 -12.01 -7.00
N GLY A 118 1.45 -12.18 -5.75
CA GLY A 118 1.69 -13.50 -5.15
C GLY A 118 0.40 -14.34 -5.05
N VAL A 119 -0.70 -13.73 -4.60
CA VAL A 119 -2.01 -14.42 -4.44
C VAL A 119 -2.63 -14.78 -5.80
N ASN A 120 -2.64 -13.85 -6.76
CA ASN A 120 -3.09 -14.12 -8.14
C ASN A 120 -2.17 -15.14 -8.85
N GLY A 121 -0.90 -15.18 -8.45
CA GLY A 121 0.08 -16.22 -8.74
C GLY A 121 -0.47 -17.62 -8.46
N TYR A 122 -0.78 -17.82 -7.20
CA TYR A 122 -1.22 -19.08 -6.60
C TYR A 122 -2.58 -19.57 -7.13
N TYR A 123 -3.56 -18.68 -7.28
CA TYR A 123 -4.92 -19.04 -7.74
C TYR A 123 -4.91 -19.65 -9.16
N ASN A 124 -4.20 -19.03 -10.10
CA ASN A 124 -4.11 -19.53 -11.47
C ASN A 124 -3.40 -20.88 -11.55
N ASP A 125 -2.36 -21.11 -10.73
CA ASP A 125 -1.65 -22.39 -10.72
C ASP A 125 -2.51 -23.51 -10.11
N ASN A 126 -3.39 -23.21 -9.14
CA ASN A 126 -4.32 -24.19 -8.56
C ASN A 126 -5.42 -24.61 -9.55
N ILE A 127 -6.04 -23.64 -10.26
CA ILE A 127 -7.00 -23.95 -11.34
C ILE A 127 -6.31 -24.79 -12.42
N GLN A 128 -5.09 -24.41 -12.80
CA GLN A 128 -4.34 -25.13 -13.83
C GLN A 128 -3.95 -26.54 -13.38
N ARG A 129 -3.66 -26.75 -12.09
CA ARG A 129 -3.43 -28.09 -11.51
C ARG A 129 -4.68 -28.94 -11.46
N GLN A 130 -5.82 -28.37 -11.10
CA GLN A 130 -7.09 -29.09 -11.10
C GLN A 130 -7.46 -29.53 -12.52
N SER A 131 -7.08 -28.77 -13.56
CA SER A 131 -7.20 -29.19 -14.96
C SER A 131 -6.12 -30.16 -15.45
N ARG A 132 -4.92 -30.16 -14.85
CA ARG A 132 -3.78 -31.02 -15.24
C ARG A 132 -3.62 -32.29 -14.40
N LEU A 133 -4.40 -32.48 -13.33
CA LEU A 133 -4.47 -33.76 -12.61
C LEU A 133 -5.07 -34.89 -13.49
N LEU A 134 -5.48 -34.59 -14.72
CA LEU A 134 -5.74 -35.57 -15.77
C LEU A 134 -4.49 -36.05 -16.52
N ASP A 135 -3.40 -35.27 -16.56
CA ASP A 135 -2.22 -35.59 -17.37
C ASP A 135 -0.91 -35.27 -16.63
N ASN A 136 -0.34 -36.32 -16.03
CA ASN A 136 1.04 -36.49 -15.59
C ASN A 136 1.70 -35.40 -14.71
N SER A 137 1.92 -35.79 -13.45
CA SER A 137 2.82 -35.16 -12.50
C SER A 137 4.27 -35.55 -12.80
N ASN A 138 5.08 -34.60 -13.24
CA ASN A 138 6.51 -34.46 -12.87
C ASN A 138 7.05 -33.20 -13.57
N ASN A 139 7.24 -32.12 -12.79
CA ASN A 139 8.05 -30.89 -13.07
C ASN A 139 7.59 -29.64 -12.29
N ASN A 140 6.61 -29.74 -11.38
CA ASN A 140 5.92 -28.58 -10.83
C ASN A 140 6.48 -27.97 -9.52
N PHE A 141 7.62 -28.44 -8.99
CA PHE A 141 8.14 -27.98 -7.68
C PHE A 141 8.77 -26.57 -7.75
N HIS A 142 9.49 -26.25 -8.83
CA HIS A 142 10.16 -24.94 -8.98
C HIS A 142 9.20 -23.76 -9.18
N LYS A 143 8.01 -23.96 -9.78
CA LYS A 143 7.06 -22.88 -10.07
C LYS A 143 6.30 -22.39 -8.83
N ILE A 144 6.01 -23.28 -7.87
CA ILE A 144 5.31 -22.95 -6.60
C ILE A 144 6.12 -21.95 -5.77
N ASN A 145 7.43 -22.20 -5.64
CA ASN A 145 8.32 -21.37 -4.81
C ASN A 145 8.34 -19.90 -5.25
N SER A 146 8.21 -19.62 -6.55
CA SER A 146 8.30 -18.25 -7.06
C SER A 146 7.15 -17.33 -6.59
N ASN A 147 5.91 -17.85 -6.50
CA ASN A 147 4.74 -17.03 -6.15
C ASN A 147 4.62 -16.80 -4.63
N THR A 148 5.01 -17.78 -3.82
CA THR A 148 5.08 -17.62 -2.35
C THR A 148 6.15 -16.61 -1.95
N ASN A 149 7.26 -16.57 -2.70
CA ASN A 149 8.34 -15.63 -2.46
C ASN A 149 7.92 -14.18 -2.77
N LEU A 150 7.10 -13.96 -3.80
CA LEU A 150 6.54 -12.63 -4.11
C LEU A 150 5.59 -12.12 -3.00
N TYR A 151 4.75 -13.02 -2.46
CA TYR A 151 3.87 -12.66 -1.35
C TYR A 151 4.67 -12.31 -0.09
N ALA A 152 5.67 -13.12 0.26
CA ALA A 152 6.55 -12.87 1.39
C ALA A 152 7.34 -11.55 1.22
N PHE A 153 7.86 -11.30 0.01
CA PHE A 153 8.52 -10.04 -0.32
C PHE A 153 7.60 -8.81 -0.18
N GLY A 154 6.33 -8.94 -0.57
CA GLY A 154 5.34 -7.89 -0.32
C GLY A 154 5.14 -7.62 1.18
N LEU A 155 5.09 -8.66 2.01
CA LEU A 155 5.01 -8.52 3.47
C LEU A 155 6.25 -7.85 4.07
N THR A 156 7.45 -8.12 3.55
CA THR A 156 8.69 -7.48 4.05
C THR A 156 8.69 -5.99 3.79
N ILE A 157 8.31 -5.56 2.58
CA ILE A 157 8.22 -4.16 2.20
C ILE A 157 7.17 -3.46 3.06
N MET A 158 5.99 -4.08 3.24
CA MET A 158 4.96 -3.55 4.13
C MET A 158 5.51 -3.39 5.55
N SER A 159 6.14 -4.43 6.11
CA SER A 159 6.75 -4.37 7.45
C SER A 159 7.69 -3.18 7.60
N ILE A 160 8.66 -3.02 6.69
CA ILE A 160 9.64 -1.93 6.77
C ILE A 160 8.94 -0.57 6.68
N SER A 161 8.00 -0.41 5.74
CA SER A 161 7.27 0.85 5.58
C SER A 161 6.41 1.21 6.80
N LEU A 162 5.73 0.22 7.40
CA LEU A 162 4.90 0.38 8.59
C LEU A 162 5.75 0.66 9.83
N CYS A 163 6.93 0.04 9.94
CA CYS A 163 7.88 0.31 11.01
C CYS A 163 8.29 1.79 11.00
N LEU A 164 8.72 2.28 9.84
CA LEU A 164 9.13 3.68 9.67
C LEU A 164 7.97 4.64 9.91
N LEU A 165 6.76 4.32 9.41
CA LEU A 165 5.56 5.12 9.68
C LEU A 165 5.19 5.14 11.17
N GLY A 166 5.33 3.99 11.85
CA GLY A 166 5.14 3.86 13.29
C GLY A 166 6.11 4.74 14.07
N ILE A 167 7.40 4.71 13.73
CA ILE A 167 8.43 5.56 14.35
C ILE A 167 8.10 7.06 14.16
N PHE A 168 7.59 7.47 12.99
CA PHE A 168 7.15 8.85 12.77
C PHE A 168 5.95 9.26 13.64
N CYS A 169 5.07 8.31 13.97
CA CYS A 169 3.89 8.58 14.80
C CYS A 169 4.19 8.59 16.31
N ILE A 170 5.27 7.97 16.77
CA ILE A 170 5.52 7.84 18.20
C ILE A 170 6.10 9.15 18.77
N PRO A 171 5.51 9.74 19.84
CA PRO A 171 5.94 11.01 20.41
C PRO A 171 7.17 10.89 21.33
N ILE A 172 8.08 9.93 21.07
CA ILE A 172 9.16 9.58 21.98
C ILE A 172 10.47 10.25 21.54
N GLU A 173 11.08 11.00 22.46
CA GLU A 173 12.38 11.68 22.32
C GLU A 173 13.59 10.73 22.20
N ILE A 174 13.37 9.41 22.20
CA ILE A 174 14.41 8.36 22.17
C ILE A 174 15.07 8.29 20.79
N PHE A 175 14.33 8.58 19.72
CA PHE A 175 14.90 8.65 18.39
C PHE A 175 15.32 10.10 18.09
N GLN A 176 16.59 10.31 17.73
CA GLN A 176 17.10 11.60 17.20
C GLN A 176 16.54 11.94 15.80
N LEU A 177 15.30 11.53 15.52
CA LEU A 177 14.57 11.93 14.34
C LEU A 177 14.18 13.40 14.52
N GLY A 178 14.28 14.20 13.45
CA GLY A 178 14.08 15.64 13.53
C GLY A 178 12.80 16.00 14.28
N LYS A 179 12.94 16.66 15.45
CA LYS A 179 11.82 17.02 16.35
C LYS A 179 10.69 17.73 15.59
N ASP A 180 11.05 18.52 14.58
CA ASP A 180 10.12 19.26 13.72
C ASP A 180 9.17 18.35 12.93
N ILE A 181 9.64 17.16 12.51
CA ILE A 181 8.84 16.19 11.74
C ILE A 181 7.79 15.54 12.67
N GLN A 182 8.21 15.15 13.87
CA GLN A 182 7.30 14.55 14.86
C GLN A 182 6.27 15.55 15.38
N LEU A 183 6.69 16.79 15.64
CA LEU A 183 5.79 17.86 16.03
C LEU A 183 4.78 18.17 14.92
N ALA A 184 5.21 18.14 13.64
CA ALA A 184 4.31 18.35 12.53
C ALA A 184 3.23 17.26 12.42
N GLU A 185 3.57 16.00 12.71
CA GLU A 185 2.63 14.88 12.74
C GLU A 185 1.66 14.96 13.92
N ILE A 186 2.14 15.26 15.12
CA ILE A 186 1.31 15.37 16.33
C ILE A 186 0.31 16.51 16.20
N ASN A 187 0.75 17.67 15.68
CA ASN A 187 -0.10 18.85 15.55
C ASN A 187 -1.12 18.76 14.40
N SER A 188 -0.99 17.75 13.52
CA SER A 188 -1.91 17.56 12.40
C SER A 188 -3.27 16.97 12.78
N THR A 189 -3.43 16.49 14.02
CA THR A 189 -4.66 15.81 14.44
C THR A 189 -5.86 16.76 14.55
N LEU A 190 -6.94 16.45 13.82
CA LEU A 190 -8.13 17.28 13.61
C LEU A 190 -8.98 17.49 14.86
N ILE A 191 -9.02 16.51 15.78
CA ILE A 191 -10.08 16.43 16.80
C ILE A 191 -9.81 17.20 18.11
N LEU A 192 -8.60 17.69 18.41
CA LEU A 192 -8.41 18.50 19.62
C LEU A 192 -7.27 19.51 19.46
N SER A 193 -7.60 20.69 18.94
CA SER A 193 -6.68 21.84 18.97
C SER A 193 -6.48 22.42 20.37
N SER A 194 -7.21 21.96 21.41
CA SER A 194 -7.09 22.48 22.78
C SER A 194 -6.27 21.60 23.74
N GLU A 195 -6.25 20.28 23.58
CA GLU A 195 -5.56 19.39 24.53
C GLU A 195 -4.40 18.61 23.89
N SER A 196 -3.19 19.12 24.09
CA SER A 196 -1.95 18.54 23.59
C SER A 196 -1.67 17.10 24.08
N TYR A 197 -2.30 16.68 25.18
CA TYR A 197 -2.12 15.34 25.75
C TYR A 197 -2.83 14.25 24.94
N LEU A 198 -4.09 14.48 24.54
CA LEU A 198 -4.88 13.50 23.79
C LEU A 198 -4.30 13.25 22.39
N CYS A 199 -3.76 14.29 21.75
CA CYS A 199 -3.08 14.16 20.45
C CYS A 199 -1.82 13.29 20.56
N LYS A 200 -1.01 13.47 21.62
CA LYS A 200 0.16 12.63 21.90
C LYS A 200 -0.23 11.18 22.19
N LEU A 201 -1.27 10.96 22.99
CA LEU A 201 -1.77 9.63 23.33
C LEU A 201 -2.27 8.89 22.10
N LEU A 202 -3.10 9.54 21.26
CA LEU A 202 -3.56 8.99 19.99
C LEU A 202 -2.39 8.66 19.05
N SER A 203 -1.42 9.57 18.96
CA SER A 203 -0.19 9.37 18.18
C SER A 203 0.61 8.16 18.65
N SER A 204 0.71 7.98 19.96
CA SER A 204 1.37 6.83 20.59
C SER A 204 0.63 5.51 20.31
N ILE A 205 -0.70 5.50 20.42
CA ILE A 205 -1.53 4.33 20.12
C ILE A 205 -1.38 3.93 18.64
N LEU A 206 -1.45 4.90 17.73
CA LEU A 206 -1.26 4.65 16.30
C LEU A 206 0.14 4.12 15.99
N GLY A 207 1.15 4.76 16.55
CA GLY A 207 2.55 4.38 16.33
C GLY A 207 2.86 2.98 16.86
N SER A 208 2.44 2.67 18.09
CA SER A 208 2.58 1.34 18.68
C SER A 208 1.81 0.28 17.88
N GLY A 209 0.60 0.59 17.43
CA GLY A 209 -0.17 -0.28 16.56
C GLY A 209 0.55 -0.64 15.25
N LEU A 210 1.08 0.36 14.55
CA LEU A 210 1.85 0.18 13.32
C LEU A 210 3.14 -0.63 13.55
N LEU A 211 3.83 -0.41 14.66
CA LEU A 211 5.01 -1.20 15.04
C LEU A 211 4.65 -2.67 15.31
N ILE A 212 3.57 -2.93 16.04
CA ILE A 212 3.09 -4.30 16.30
C ILE A 212 2.76 -4.99 14.97
N ALA A 213 2.03 -4.31 14.07
CA ALA A 213 1.72 -4.84 12.74
C ALA A 213 2.99 -5.15 11.93
N SER A 214 3.99 -4.26 11.96
CA SER A 214 5.30 -4.48 11.32
C SER A 214 6.00 -5.72 11.87
N ILE A 215 6.08 -5.87 13.19
CA ILE A 215 6.73 -7.04 13.81
C ILE A 215 6.04 -8.33 13.33
N ILE A 216 4.70 -8.37 13.33
CA ILE A 216 3.95 -9.54 12.86
C ILE A 216 4.23 -9.83 11.38
N TYR A 217 4.28 -8.81 10.51
CA TYR A 217 4.60 -8.98 9.09
C TYR A 217 6.05 -9.38 8.80
N SER A 218 6.97 -9.20 9.75
CA SER A 218 8.39 -9.61 9.60
C SER A 218 8.64 -11.08 9.95
N ILE A 219 7.71 -11.74 10.66
CA ILE A 219 7.79 -13.17 11.03
C ILE A 219 8.09 -14.10 9.83
N PRO A 220 7.46 -13.96 8.63
CA PRO A 220 7.81 -14.75 7.45
C PRO A 220 9.29 -14.70 7.07
N VAL A 221 9.96 -13.58 7.31
CA VAL A 221 11.37 -13.36 6.94
C VAL A 221 12.31 -14.04 7.93
N ILE A 222 11.95 -13.99 9.21
CA ILE A 222 12.73 -14.55 10.31
C ILE A 222 12.69 -16.09 10.28
N ILE A 223 11.57 -16.66 9.84
CA ILE A 223 11.36 -18.10 9.78
C ILE A 223 11.55 -18.58 8.34
N ASN A 224 12.80 -18.62 7.84
CA ASN A 224 13.08 -19.13 6.51
C ASN A 224 13.35 -20.66 6.49
N ASP A 225 12.73 -21.32 5.51
CA ASP A 225 13.12 -22.56 4.82
C ASP A 225 12.93 -24.01 5.35
N LYS A 226 12.67 -24.32 6.62
CA LYS A 226 12.40 -25.74 7.00
C LYS A 226 11.12 -26.01 7.79
N LEU A 227 10.66 -25.05 8.58
CA LEU A 227 9.44 -25.21 9.38
C LEU A 227 8.15 -24.87 8.59
N LEU A 228 8.31 -24.23 7.44
CA LEU A 228 7.23 -23.75 6.57
C LEU A 228 6.59 -24.85 5.70
N LEU A 229 7.35 -25.93 5.45
CA LEU A 229 6.94 -27.01 4.55
C LEU A 229 6.07 -28.06 5.25
N ASN A 230 6.23 -28.24 6.57
CA ASN A 230 5.83 -29.50 7.19
C ASN A 230 4.60 -29.48 8.07
N ASN A 231 4.11 -28.35 8.61
CA ASN A 231 2.84 -28.36 9.37
C ASN A 231 2.28 -26.94 9.59
N THR A 232 0.98 -26.78 9.31
CA THR A 232 0.08 -25.67 9.72
C THR A 232 0.12 -24.35 8.93
N LEU A 233 -0.40 -24.38 7.70
CA LEU A 233 -0.95 -23.18 7.04
C LEU A 233 -2.07 -22.49 7.88
N SER A 234 -2.72 -23.24 8.78
CA SER A 234 -3.89 -22.83 9.57
C SER A 234 -3.60 -21.92 10.78
N TYR A 235 -2.46 -22.05 11.46
CA TYR A 235 -2.09 -21.13 12.56
C TYR A 235 -1.45 -19.84 12.04
N LYS A 236 -0.84 -19.91 10.85
CA LYS A 236 -0.19 -18.80 10.16
C LYS A 236 -1.18 -17.77 9.61
N SER A 237 -2.42 -18.16 9.29
CA SER A 237 -3.44 -17.25 8.75
C SER A 237 -3.93 -16.23 9.78
N ASN A 238 -4.13 -16.63 11.04
CA ASN A 238 -4.77 -15.77 12.04
C ASN A 238 -3.88 -14.59 12.46
N LEU A 239 -2.57 -14.80 12.62
CA LEU A 239 -1.64 -13.71 12.94
C LEU A 239 -1.58 -12.64 11.84
N PHE A 240 -1.54 -13.06 10.56
CA PHE A 240 -1.57 -12.10 9.46
C PHE A 240 -2.92 -11.39 9.34
N TYR A 241 -4.02 -12.05 9.68
CA TYR A 241 -5.32 -11.39 9.76
C TYR A 241 -5.34 -10.32 10.86
N TYR A 242 -4.78 -10.58 12.04
CA TYR A 242 -4.65 -9.55 13.08
C TYR A 242 -3.79 -8.36 12.61
N ALA A 243 -2.67 -8.62 11.94
CA ALA A 243 -1.83 -7.55 11.39
C ALA A 243 -2.55 -6.74 10.30
N ASP A 244 -3.31 -7.40 9.42
CA ASP A 244 -4.15 -6.77 8.41
C ASP A 244 -5.24 -5.90 9.05
N TYR A 245 -5.94 -6.38 10.09
CA TYR A 245 -6.93 -5.59 10.84
C TYR A 245 -6.31 -4.38 11.54
N LEU A 246 -5.15 -4.56 12.17
CA LEU A 246 -4.44 -3.48 12.86
C LEU A 246 -3.99 -2.41 11.85
N THR A 247 -3.45 -2.83 10.71
CA THR A 247 -3.06 -1.92 9.62
C THR A 247 -4.27 -1.17 9.07
N VAL A 248 -5.38 -1.86 8.81
CA VAL A 248 -6.64 -1.24 8.35
C VAL A 248 -7.13 -0.21 9.35
N PHE A 249 -7.19 -0.55 10.62
CA PHE A 249 -7.60 0.36 11.68
C PHE A 249 -6.68 1.59 11.76
N ALA A 250 -5.36 1.38 11.75
CA ALA A 250 -4.39 2.47 11.82
C ALA A 250 -4.52 3.44 10.62
N PHE A 251 -4.64 2.92 9.39
CA PHE A 251 -4.80 3.75 8.19
C PHE A 251 -6.15 4.46 8.12
N LEU A 252 -7.22 3.86 8.64
CA LEU A 252 -8.53 4.49 8.75
C LEU A 252 -8.45 5.69 9.71
N VAL A 253 -7.87 5.48 10.89
CA VAL A 253 -7.70 6.54 11.89
C VAL A 253 -6.75 7.63 11.39
N LEU A 254 -5.63 7.29 10.73
CA LEU A 254 -4.74 8.27 10.09
C LEU A 254 -5.47 9.11 9.03
N SER A 255 -6.28 8.46 8.19
CA SER A 255 -7.03 9.13 7.14
C SER A 255 -8.02 10.14 7.73
N LEU A 256 -8.84 9.70 8.68
CA LEU A 256 -9.90 10.55 9.26
C LEU A 256 -9.36 11.64 10.19
N LEU A 257 -8.36 11.31 11.01
CA LEU A 257 -7.92 12.21 12.08
C LEU A 257 -6.74 13.09 11.70
N ARG A 258 -5.91 12.72 10.72
CA ARG A 258 -4.74 13.52 10.32
C ARG A 258 -4.82 14.00 8.89
N ASP A 259 -5.07 13.10 7.95
CA ASP A 259 -4.96 13.43 6.52
C ASP A 259 -6.15 14.28 6.04
N CYS A 260 -7.31 14.21 6.71
CA CYS A 260 -8.46 15.10 6.44
C CYS A 260 -8.32 16.51 7.05
N ASN A 261 -7.23 16.84 7.76
CA ASN A 261 -7.01 18.18 8.29
C ASN A 261 -6.42 19.11 7.23
N PHE A 262 -7.20 19.39 6.19
CA PHE A 262 -6.80 20.19 5.03
C PHE A 262 -6.28 21.58 5.44
N ASN A 263 -6.93 22.24 6.40
CA ASN A 263 -6.51 23.56 6.87
C ASN A 263 -5.08 23.55 7.42
N TYR A 264 -4.73 22.55 8.23
CA TYR A 264 -3.40 22.45 8.81
C TYR A 264 -2.33 22.18 7.74
N TRP A 265 -2.61 21.24 6.82
CA TRP A 265 -1.66 20.85 5.79
C TRP A 265 -1.44 21.97 4.76
N HIS A 266 -2.49 22.69 4.38
CA HIS A 266 -2.39 23.87 3.54
C HIS A 266 -1.52 24.97 4.18
N ILE A 267 -1.68 25.25 5.49
CA ILE A 267 -0.82 26.20 6.22
C ILE A 267 0.66 25.75 6.21
N LYS A 268 0.92 24.44 6.20
CA LYS A 268 2.26 23.86 6.11
C LYS A 268 2.82 23.78 4.69
N GLY A 269 2.13 24.35 3.70
CA GLY A 269 2.55 24.35 2.30
C GLY A 269 2.33 23.02 1.60
N CYS A 270 1.38 22.21 2.06
CA CYS A 270 0.88 21.06 1.32
C CYS A 270 -0.09 21.54 0.25
N GLU A 271 0.23 21.23 -1.01
CA GLU A 271 -0.64 21.48 -2.15
C GLU A 271 -1.84 20.51 -2.15
N PHE A 272 -2.94 20.93 -2.75
CA PHE A 272 -4.20 20.17 -2.69
C PHE A 272 -4.09 18.81 -3.40
N TRP A 273 -3.39 18.74 -4.54
CA TRP A 273 -3.19 17.47 -5.24
C TRP A 273 -2.49 16.42 -4.35
N LEU A 274 -1.60 16.88 -3.47
CA LEU A 274 -0.76 16.05 -2.63
C LEU A 274 -1.57 15.44 -1.49
N GLU A 275 -2.51 16.21 -0.94
CA GLU A 275 -3.47 15.74 0.05
C GLU A 275 -4.39 14.66 -0.54
N ILE A 276 -4.92 14.91 -1.75
CA ILE A 276 -5.71 13.90 -2.48
C ILE A 276 -4.86 12.65 -2.73
N ARG A 277 -3.60 12.81 -3.14
CA ARG A 277 -2.70 11.67 -3.41
C ARG A 277 -2.49 10.83 -2.15
N VAL A 278 -2.25 11.46 -1.01
CA VAL A 278 -2.09 10.76 0.28
C VAL A 278 -3.34 9.97 0.64
N LEU A 279 -4.52 10.57 0.52
CA LEU A 279 -5.80 9.89 0.77
C LEU A 279 -6.02 8.73 -0.21
N LEU A 280 -5.66 8.90 -1.48
CA LEU A 280 -5.75 7.85 -2.48
C LEU A 280 -4.86 6.65 -2.15
N GLU A 281 -3.62 6.87 -1.69
CA GLU A 281 -2.76 5.77 -1.26
C GLU A 281 -3.33 5.05 -0.03
N ASN A 282 -3.89 5.78 0.94
CA ASN A 282 -4.56 5.16 2.09
C ASN A 282 -5.75 4.29 1.66
N VAL A 283 -6.61 4.79 0.76
CA VAL A 283 -7.74 4.02 0.20
C VAL A 283 -7.24 2.78 -0.54
N THR A 284 -6.16 2.91 -1.31
CA THR A 284 -5.53 1.79 -2.02
C THR A 284 -5.07 0.71 -1.05
N ILE A 285 -4.48 1.12 0.09
CA ILE A 285 -4.02 0.21 1.13
C ILE A 285 -5.18 -0.56 1.73
N LEU A 286 -6.24 0.15 2.11
CA LEU A 286 -7.45 -0.44 2.70
C LEU A 286 -8.12 -1.44 1.74
N LEU A 287 -8.32 -1.03 0.49
CA LEU A 287 -8.93 -1.87 -0.54
C LEU A 287 -8.08 -3.08 -0.88
N GLY A 288 -6.76 -2.90 -0.97
CA GLY A 288 -5.83 -3.97 -1.28
C GLY A 288 -5.82 -5.06 -0.21
N ILE A 289 -5.77 -4.67 1.09
CA ILE A 289 -5.87 -5.61 2.20
C ILE A 289 -7.22 -6.34 2.17
N PHE A 290 -8.32 -5.62 1.96
CA PHE A 290 -9.66 -6.22 1.88
C PHE A 290 -9.79 -7.25 0.74
N VAL A 291 -9.24 -6.94 -0.44
CA VAL A 291 -9.22 -7.86 -1.58
C VAL A 291 -8.34 -9.07 -1.32
N ILE A 292 -7.13 -8.88 -0.75
CA ILE A 292 -6.23 -9.98 -0.39
C ILE A 292 -6.90 -10.92 0.63
N HIS A 293 -7.52 -10.36 1.67
CA HIS A 293 -8.23 -11.13 2.69
C HIS A 293 -9.31 -12.01 2.07
N HIS A 294 -10.13 -11.44 1.19
CA HIS A 294 -11.17 -12.19 0.47
C HIS A 294 -10.59 -13.28 -0.46
N LEU A 295 -9.51 -12.99 -1.18
CA LEU A 295 -8.87 -13.99 -2.05
C LEU A 295 -8.30 -15.16 -1.23
N LEU A 296 -7.73 -14.89 -0.06
CA LEU A 296 -7.21 -15.93 0.83
C LEU A 296 -8.33 -16.80 1.41
N THR A 297 -9.42 -16.20 1.92
CA THR A 297 -10.54 -16.95 2.51
C THR A 297 -11.28 -17.82 1.48
N THR A 298 -11.43 -17.34 0.25
CA THR A 298 -12.05 -18.15 -0.83
C THR A 298 -11.20 -19.34 -1.24
N THR A 299 -9.86 -19.21 -1.27
CA THR A 299 -8.97 -20.35 -1.57
C THR A 299 -9.00 -21.44 -0.50
N THR A 300 -9.19 -21.08 0.78
CA THR A 300 -9.26 -22.08 1.87
C THR A 300 -10.54 -22.90 1.84
N THR A 301 -11.66 -22.34 1.35
CA THR A 301 -12.94 -23.06 1.26
C THR A 301 -13.01 -24.06 0.11
N THR A 302 -12.14 -23.95 -0.90
CA THR A 302 -12.09 -24.89 -2.03
C THR A 302 -11.25 -26.14 -1.75
N THR A 303 -10.57 -26.20 -0.59
CA THR A 303 -9.67 -27.30 -0.20
C THR A 303 -10.24 -28.20 0.91
N SER A 304 -11.49 -27.98 1.32
CA SER A 304 -12.26 -28.82 2.25
C SER A 304 -13.38 -29.53 1.51
#